data_AF-A0AA41G440-F1
#
_entry.id   AF-A0AA41G440-F1
#
_cell.length_a   1.000
_cell.length_b   1.000
_cell.length_c   1.000
_cell.angle_alpha   90.00
_cell.angle_beta   90.00
_cell.angle_gamma   90.00
#
_symmetry.space_group_name_H-M   'P 1'
#
loop_
_entity.id
_entity.type
_entity.pdbx_description
1 polymer ?
#
loop_
_entity_poly.entity_id
_entity_poly.type
_entity_poly.pdbx_seq_one_letter_code
_entity_poly.pdbx_strand_id
1 'polypeptide(L)'
;MSGAATDAGDDVLNDEAARIVEAIERPKQLDDMSRGVEGWLPTLDLPGFGDAYDSCGDDIPHFCSDCGHTFPVGRTCKRSTCPRCAPKWVTERARNIVSRLDTVCRVKSGELGEAVYKHHVVLSPPDDWYLEADDVLERTQKVIKEIMQLMDAEGLVAYHPWAGKNDAGETVGDDRGEWKKRLFNGRSWENDVKDEVKPRGHFHLVVASPHIPGGQVTKQVWEETGWIIDRITKRGDSKKSLDDDNLEDVARAVTYVLSHTGIDTRGEGHNQAAYTKFGRLWHDHDIDVYDDVQRVADEAVASVAPQTLGIDPDSIRCKREVKEEDRVDDGIDTYEGDTDGSGDGSGDELEADGTNEVRMVACSGEVRDIGDAPEFLEDEDWRNRAPCARELIEAWLEWEEGDGWPGG
;
A
#
# COMPACT_ATOMS: atom_id res chain seq x y z
N MET A 1 -37.84 -28.31 26.93
CA MET A 1 -38.17 -27.92 25.54
C MET A 1 -37.20 -26.82 25.17
N SER A 2 -36.12 -27.17 24.49
CA SER A 2 -35.10 -26.26 23.94
C SER A 2 -34.44 -27.03 22.81
N GLY A 3 -34.44 -26.47 21.60
CA GLY A 3 -33.86 -27.09 20.41
C GLY A 3 -34.77 -27.00 19.19
N ALA A 4 -34.77 -25.84 18.52
CA ALA A 4 -35.31 -25.66 17.16
C ALA A 4 -34.88 -24.29 16.56
N ALA A 5 -33.61 -23.91 16.68
CA ALA A 5 -33.11 -22.63 16.14
C ALA A 5 -31.74 -22.73 15.43
N THR A 6 -31.36 -23.91 14.93
CA THR A 6 -30.04 -24.13 14.30
C THR A 6 -30.06 -24.37 12.79
N ASP A 7 -31.20 -24.68 12.17
CA ASP A 7 -31.22 -25.12 10.75
C ASP A 7 -31.03 -23.97 9.74
N ALA A 8 -31.63 -22.80 9.99
CA ALA A 8 -31.64 -21.73 8.98
C ALA A 8 -30.28 -21.02 8.79
N GLY A 9 -29.36 -21.13 9.75
CA GLY A 9 -28.03 -20.53 9.66
C GLY A 9 -27.06 -21.37 8.82
N ASP A 10 -27.14 -22.69 8.93
CA ASP A 10 -26.25 -23.61 8.22
C ASP A 10 -26.54 -23.62 6.72
N ASP A 11 -27.80 -23.50 6.31
CA ASP A 11 -28.19 -23.43 4.89
C ASP A 11 -27.62 -22.18 4.19
N VAL A 12 -27.59 -21.03 4.86
CA VAL A 12 -27.07 -19.77 4.28
C VAL A 12 -25.55 -19.82 4.11
N LEU A 13 -24.83 -20.34 5.12
CA LEU A 13 -23.37 -20.47 5.05
C LEU A 13 -22.94 -21.46 3.95
N ASN A 14 -23.70 -22.54 3.79
CA ASN A 14 -23.47 -23.51 2.71
C ASN A 14 -23.73 -22.90 1.32
N ASP A 15 -24.75 -22.06 1.17
CA ASP A 15 -25.02 -21.37 -0.11
C ASP A 15 -23.91 -20.39 -0.51
N GLU A 16 -23.40 -19.59 0.44
CA GLU A 16 -22.31 -18.65 0.18
C GLU A 16 -21.02 -19.36 -0.25
N ALA A 17 -20.62 -20.41 0.48
CA ALA A 17 -19.45 -21.23 0.13
C ALA A 17 -19.62 -21.85 -1.27
N ALA A 18 -20.78 -22.44 -1.55
CA ALA A 18 -21.07 -23.07 -2.85
C ALA A 18 -20.95 -22.07 -4.01
N ARG A 19 -21.40 -20.83 -3.85
CA ARG A 19 -21.28 -19.79 -4.89
C ARG A 19 -19.84 -19.37 -5.13
N ILE A 20 -19.02 -19.29 -4.08
CA ILE A 20 -17.58 -19.01 -4.21
C ILE A 20 -16.87 -20.17 -4.91
N VAL A 21 -17.16 -21.42 -4.51
CA VAL A 21 -16.63 -22.63 -5.16
C VAL A 21 -17.02 -22.65 -6.65
N GLU A 22 -18.26 -22.34 -6.97
CA GLU A 22 -18.72 -22.28 -8.37
C GLU A 22 -17.93 -21.24 -9.19
N ALA A 23 -17.68 -20.05 -8.63
CA ALA A 23 -16.87 -19.02 -9.29
C ALA A 23 -15.43 -19.49 -9.55
N ILE A 24 -14.84 -20.22 -8.61
CA ILE A 24 -13.47 -20.79 -8.70
C ILE A 24 -13.38 -21.91 -9.73
N GLU A 25 -14.36 -22.83 -9.76
CA GLU A 25 -14.32 -24.01 -10.63
C GLU A 25 -14.76 -23.70 -12.07
N ARG A 26 -15.61 -22.68 -12.29
CA ARG A 26 -16.04 -22.24 -13.64
C ARG A 26 -14.92 -22.05 -14.68
N PRO A 27 -13.78 -21.41 -14.39
CA PRO A 27 -12.67 -21.27 -15.33
C PRO A 27 -11.83 -22.53 -15.56
N LYS A 28 -11.93 -23.55 -14.68
CA LYS A 28 -11.04 -24.70 -14.69
C LYS A 28 -11.41 -25.60 -15.87
N GLN A 29 -10.52 -25.69 -16.87
CA GLN A 29 -10.62 -26.66 -17.96
C GLN A 29 -9.57 -27.77 -17.74
N LEU A 30 -9.98 -29.00 -18.07
CA LEU A 30 -9.44 -30.29 -17.60
C LEU A 30 -7.94 -30.55 -17.83
N ASP A 31 -7.29 -31.10 -16.78
CA ASP A 31 -6.32 -32.22 -16.66
C ASP A 31 -5.19 -32.48 -17.68
N ASP A 32 -5.00 -31.67 -18.72
CA ASP A 32 -3.91 -31.85 -19.68
C ASP A 32 -2.74 -30.90 -19.40
N MET A 33 -1.99 -31.20 -18.35
CA MET A 33 -0.71 -30.57 -18.00
C MET A 33 0.39 -30.77 -19.07
N SER A 34 0.09 -31.38 -20.22
CA SER A 34 1.07 -31.62 -21.29
C SER A 34 1.42 -30.37 -22.13
N ARG A 35 0.76 -29.23 -21.93
CA ARG A 35 0.90 -28.02 -22.77
C ARG A 35 1.96 -26.99 -22.34
N GLY A 36 2.83 -27.30 -21.37
CA GLY A 36 3.97 -26.44 -21.03
C GLY A 36 3.65 -25.35 -20.00
N VAL A 37 4.55 -24.38 -19.82
CA VAL A 37 4.52 -23.40 -18.71
C VAL A 37 3.45 -22.30 -18.86
N GLU A 38 2.71 -22.27 -19.97
CA GLU A 38 1.83 -21.16 -20.35
C GLU A 38 0.56 -21.05 -19.49
N GLY A 39 0.16 -22.10 -18.76
CA GLY A 39 -1.04 -22.08 -17.92
C GLY A 39 -0.82 -21.73 -16.44
N TRP A 40 0.41 -21.42 -16.02
CA TRP A 40 0.71 -21.01 -14.64
C TRP A 40 0.61 -19.50 -14.46
N LEU A 41 0.32 -19.08 -13.21
CA LEU A 41 0.45 -17.68 -12.84
C LEU A 41 1.89 -17.18 -13.08
N PRO A 42 2.08 -16.00 -13.68
CA PRO A 42 3.39 -15.54 -14.08
C PRO A 42 4.23 -15.10 -12.88
N THR A 43 5.53 -15.43 -12.90
CA THR A 43 6.52 -14.81 -12.03
C THR A 43 6.90 -13.45 -12.61
N LEU A 44 6.36 -12.37 -12.05
CA LEU A 44 6.70 -11.01 -12.44
C LEU A 44 7.83 -10.45 -11.57
N ASP A 45 8.46 -9.37 -12.03
CA ASP A 45 9.52 -8.71 -11.27
C ASP A 45 8.99 -8.06 -10.01
N LEU A 46 9.88 -7.80 -9.05
CA LEU A 46 9.55 -7.01 -7.86
C LEU A 46 9.93 -5.53 -8.06
N PRO A 47 9.24 -4.60 -7.38
CA PRO A 47 9.62 -3.19 -7.41
C PRO A 47 11.06 -2.97 -6.93
N GLY A 48 11.75 -2.02 -7.55
CA GLY A 48 13.08 -1.58 -7.13
C GLY A 48 14.27 -2.41 -7.63
N PHE A 49 14.11 -3.32 -8.60
CA PHE A 49 15.20 -4.14 -9.13
C PHE A 49 15.58 -3.90 -10.60
N GLY A 50 15.04 -2.87 -11.25
CA GLY A 50 15.46 -2.46 -12.59
C GLY A 50 16.49 -1.34 -12.55
N ASP A 51 16.59 -0.59 -13.65
CA ASP A 51 17.54 0.51 -13.77
C ASP A 51 16.90 1.87 -13.48
N ALA A 52 17.69 2.73 -12.81
CA ALA A 52 17.39 4.15 -12.72
C ALA A 52 17.64 4.83 -14.08
N TYR A 53 16.94 5.94 -14.33
CA TYR A 53 17.30 6.81 -15.46
C TYR A 53 18.60 7.56 -15.17
N ASP A 54 19.29 8.00 -16.22
CA ASP A 54 20.55 8.74 -16.09
C ASP A 54 20.38 10.03 -15.27
N SER A 55 19.23 10.70 -15.40
CA SER A 55 18.90 11.91 -14.63
C SER A 55 18.30 11.63 -13.24
N CYS A 56 18.19 10.35 -12.86
CA CYS A 56 17.57 9.98 -11.60
C CYS A 56 18.54 10.27 -10.47
N GLY A 57 18.22 11.28 -9.66
CA GLY A 57 19.03 11.68 -8.54
C GLY A 57 19.80 12.97 -8.70
N ASP A 58 19.71 13.61 -9.86
CA ASP A 58 20.22 14.96 -10.08
C ASP A 58 19.64 15.92 -9.06
N ASP A 59 20.47 16.77 -8.45
CA ASP A 59 20.00 17.73 -7.46
C ASP A 59 19.02 18.71 -8.09
N ILE A 60 17.76 18.65 -7.65
CA ILE A 60 16.74 19.62 -8.01
C ILE A 60 16.01 20.08 -6.74
N PRO A 61 15.58 21.35 -6.68
CA PRO A 61 14.76 21.81 -5.58
C PRO A 61 13.47 20.99 -5.50
N HIS A 62 13.08 20.66 -4.28
CA HIS A 62 11.76 20.10 -3.96
C HIS A 62 11.13 20.97 -2.88
N PHE A 63 9.82 20.80 -2.65
CA PHE A 63 9.11 21.52 -1.59
C PHE A 63 8.08 20.66 -0.84
N CYS A 64 7.77 21.00 0.42
CA CYS A 64 6.64 20.41 1.15
C CYS A 64 5.33 21.03 0.66
N SER A 65 4.37 20.24 0.20
CA SER A 65 3.04 20.70 -0.24
C SER A 65 2.17 21.27 0.87
N ASP A 66 2.55 21.08 2.14
CA ASP A 66 1.82 21.63 3.29
C ASP A 66 2.46 22.95 3.75
N CYS A 67 3.77 22.94 4.05
CA CYS A 67 4.42 24.13 4.59
C CYS A 67 5.11 25.02 3.57
N GLY A 68 5.43 24.54 2.36
CA GLY A 68 6.19 25.27 1.35
C GLY A 68 7.72 25.27 1.54
N HIS A 69 8.25 24.61 2.58
CA HIS A 69 9.68 24.54 2.83
C HIS A 69 10.39 23.85 1.66
N THR A 70 11.46 24.46 1.19
CA THR A 70 12.23 24.01 0.03
C THR A 70 13.52 23.36 0.47
N PHE A 71 13.90 22.28 -0.20
CA PHE A 71 15.12 21.56 0.14
C PHE A 71 15.61 20.75 -1.07
N PRO A 72 16.93 20.55 -1.19
CA PRO A 72 17.48 19.76 -2.27
C PRO A 72 17.17 18.27 -2.03
N VAL A 73 16.49 17.66 -3.00
CA VAL A 73 16.36 16.19 -3.09
C VAL A 73 16.68 15.82 -4.53
N GLY A 74 17.48 14.78 -4.72
CA GLY A 74 17.77 14.38 -6.10
C GLY A 74 16.52 13.88 -6.83
N ARG A 75 16.39 14.27 -8.09
CA ARG A 75 15.27 14.03 -9.00
C ARG A 75 14.72 12.62 -8.89
N THR A 76 13.40 12.51 -8.78
CA THR A 76 12.72 11.20 -8.70
C THR A 76 12.09 10.82 -10.03
N CYS A 77 12.52 9.69 -10.62
CA CYS A 77 11.92 9.20 -11.87
C CYS A 77 10.56 8.50 -11.66
N LYS A 78 10.16 8.28 -10.40
CA LYS A 78 8.87 7.70 -9.97
C LYS A 78 8.51 6.34 -10.64
N ARG A 79 9.51 5.61 -11.13
CA ARG A 79 9.32 4.27 -11.72
C ARG A 79 9.28 3.21 -10.64
N SER A 80 8.35 2.27 -10.75
CA SER A 80 8.27 1.11 -9.84
C SER A 80 9.49 0.20 -9.92
N THR A 81 10.18 0.14 -11.05
CA THR A 81 11.42 -0.65 -11.20
C THR A 81 12.66 0.07 -10.68
N CYS A 82 12.65 1.39 -10.51
CA CYS A 82 13.86 2.12 -10.12
C CYS A 82 14.23 1.82 -8.66
N PRO A 83 15.46 1.37 -8.35
CA PRO A 83 15.87 0.99 -6.99
C PRO A 83 15.78 2.15 -6.00
N ARG A 84 16.05 3.37 -6.48
CA ARG A 84 15.96 4.60 -5.67
C ARG A 84 14.52 5.10 -5.52
N CYS A 85 13.73 5.07 -6.60
CA CYS A 85 12.45 5.80 -6.66
C CYS A 85 11.21 4.92 -6.49
N ALA A 86 11.35 3.60 -6.47
CA ALA A 86 10.23 2.69 -6.20
C ALA A 86 9.49 3.01 -4.89
N PRO A 87 10.14 3.42 -3.77
CA PRO A 87 9.42 3.85 -2.58
C PRO A 87 8.53 5.08 -2.81
N LYS A 88 9.02 6.08 -3.56
CA LYS A 88 8.21 7.25 -3.94
C LYS A 88 7.02 6.84 -4.81
N TRP A 89 7.24 5.95 -5.79
CA TRP A 89 6.16 5.37 -6.59
C TRP A 89 5.08 4.68 -5.72
N VAL A 90 5.49 3.89 -4.72
CA VAL A 90 4.55 3.26 -3.76
C VAL A 90 3.75 4.34 -3.04
N THR A 91 4.41 5.36 -2.48
CA THR A 91 3.74 6.40 -1.68
C THR A 91 2.74 7.22 -2.50
N GLU A 92 3.08 7.62 -3.73
CA GLU A 92 2.19 8.41 -4.60
C GLU A 92 0.93 7.61 -4.99
N ARG A 93 1.10 6.31 -5.27
CA ARG A 93 -0.03 5.44 -5.59
C ARG A 93 -0.87 5.13 -4.36
N ALA A 94 -0.24 4.94 -3.21
CA ALA A 94 -0.94 4.64 -1.96
C ALA A 94 -1.90 5.76 -1.57
N ARG A 95 -1.50 7.04 -1.65
CA ARG A 95 -2.34 8.21 -1.32
C ARG A 95 -3.70 8.17 -2.02
N ASN A 96 -3.66 8.05 -3.34
CA ASN A 96 -4.84 8.02 -4.20
C ASN A 96 -5.73 6.79 -3.94
N ILE A 97 -5.13 5.66 -3.56
CA ILE A 97 -5.88 4.43 -3.26
C ILE A 97 -6.53 4.54 -1.88
N VAL A 98 -5.81 5.05 -0.88
CA VAL A 98 -6.29 5.19 0.50
C VAL A 98 -7.44 6.19 0.55
N SER A 99 -7.29 7.37 -0.04
CA SER A 99 -8.34 8.39 -0.07
C SER A 99 -9.57 7.89 -0.83
N ARG A 100 -9.38 7.27 -2.00
CA ARG A 100 -10.48 6.69 -2.78
C ARG A 100 -11.23 5.59 -2.02
N LEU A 101 -10.50 4.70 -1.35
CA LEU A 101 -11.10 3.61 -0.60
C LEU A 101 -11.96 4.13 0.57
N ASP A 102 -11.48 5.16 1.28
CA ASP A 102 -12.24 5.79 2.35
C ASP A 102 -13.55 6.40 1.82
N THR A 103 -13.50 7.15 0.72
CA THR A 103 -14.69 7.71 0.08
C THR A 103 -15.67 6.61 -0.36
N VAL A 104 -15.17 5.56 -1.04
CA VAL A 104 -16.01 4.42 -1.46
C VAL A 104 -16.69 3.76 -0.26
N CYS A 105 -15.95 3.55 0.84
CA CYS A 105 -16.48 2.96 2.06
C CYS A 105 -17.65 3.79 2.64
N ARG A 106 -17.48 5.10 2.75
CA ARG A 106 -18.50 6.02 3.28
C ARG A 106 -19.75 6.09 2.39
N VAL A 107 -19.56 6.24 1.07
CA VAL A 107 -20.67 6.30 0.11
C VAL A 107 -21.43 4.98 0.10
N LYS A 108 -20.72 3.86 0.05
CA LYS A 108 -21.33 2.52 0.07
C LYS A 108 -22.14 2.29 1.34
N SER A 109 -21.62 2.69 2.50
CA SER A 109 -22.35 2.62 3.77
C SER A 109 -23.64 3.44 3.73
N GLY A 110 -23.59 4.64 3.13
CA GLY A 110 -24.77 5.49 2.92
C GLY A 110 -25.81 4.88 1.98
N GLU A 111 -25.38 4.27 0.86
CA GLU A 111 -26.28 3.63 -0.11
C GLU A 111 -26.95 2.37 0.44
N LEU A 112 -26.21 1.53 1.17
CA LEU A 112 -26.74 0.29 1.74
C LEU A 112 -27.57 0.53 3.00
N GLY A 113 -27.34 1.65 3.70
CA GLY A 113 -27.96 1.91 5.00
C GLY A 113 -27.42 1.00 6.11
N GLU A 114 -26.23 0.44 5.94
CA GLU A 114 -25.53 -0.39 6.93
C GLU A 114 -24.04 -0.08 7.00
N ALA A 115 -23.35 -0.59 8.02
CA ALA A 115 -21.93 -0.37 8.19
C ALA A 115 -21.11 -1.11 7.13
N VAL A 116 -20.28 -0.38 6.41
CA VAL A 116 -19.27 -0.91 5.49
C VAL A 116 -17.91 -0.70 6.12
N TYR A 117 -17.08 -1.74 6.08
CA TYR A 117 -15.78 -1.75 6.73
C TYR A 117 -14.66 -1.88 5.70
N LYS A 118 -13.46 -1.45 6.09
CA LYS A 118 -12.24 -1.62 5.29
C LYS A 118 -11.56 -2.94 5.66
N HIS A 119 -11.21 -3.75 4.67
CA HIS A 119 -10.60 -5.06 4.87
C HIS A 119 -9.32 -5.22 4.06
N HIS A 120 -8.35 -5.92 4.66
CA HIS A 120 -7.19 -6.50 3.99
C HIS A 120 -7.38 -8.00 3.90
N VAL A 121 -7.50 -8.53 2.68
CA VAL A 121 -7.81 -9.95 2.43
C VAL A 121 -6.75 -10.55 1.53
N VAL A 122 -6.38 -11.80 1.78
CA VAL A 122 -5.54 -12.61 0.90
C VAL A 122 -6.41 -13.65 0.23
N LEU A 123 -6.38 -13.68 -1.10
CA LEU A 123 -6.87 -14.77 -1.91
C LEU A 123 -5.67 -15.49 -2.52
N SER A 124 -5.43 -16.73 -2.11
CA SER A 124 -4.34 -17.54 -2.65
C SER A 124 -4.92 -18.76 -3.37
N PRO A 125 -4.69 -18.90 -4.69
CA PRO A 125 -4.94 -20.18 -5.34
C PRO A 125 -4.04 -21.29 -4.75
N PRO A 126 -4.41 -22.56 -4.95
CA PRO A 126 -3.54 -23.68 -4.61
C PRO A 126 -2.28 -23.69 -5.51
N ASP A 127 -1.21 -24.35 -5.07
CA ASP A 127 0.07 -24.39 -5.79
C ASP A 127 -0.05 -25.09 -7.16
N ASP A 128 -1.08 -25.89 -7.40
CA ASP A 128 -1.41 -26.56 -8.66
C ASP A 128 -2.46 -25.81 -9.52
N TRP A 129 -2.72 -24.53 -9.22
CA TRP A 129 -3.63 -23.69 -10.00
C TRP A 129 -3.08 -23.41 -11.41
N TYR A 130 -3.63 -24.16 -12.36
CA TYR A 130 -3.33 -24.09 -13.77
C TYR A 130 -4.59 -23.76 -14.57
N LEU A 131 -4.50 -22.83 -15.51
CA LEU A 131 -5.61 -22.42 -16.37
C LEU A 131 -5.21 -22.47 -17.84
N GLU A 132 -6.08 -23.03 -18.69
CA GLU A 132 -5.96 -22.89 -20.14
C GLU A 132 -6.46 -21.49 -20.55
N ALA A 133 -5.55 -20.50 -20.51
CA ALA A 133 -5.82 -19.12 -20.90
C ALA A 133 -4.56 -18.46 -21.47
N ASP A 134 -4.73 -17.58 -22.47
CA ASP A 134 -3.61 -16.79 -23.03
C ASP A 134 -2.98 -15.87 -21.97
N ASP A 135 -3.81 -15.33 -21.07
CA ASP A 135 -3.39 -14.56 -19.91
C ASP A 135 -4.01 -15.17 -18.63
N VAL A 136 -3.22 -16.03 -17.98
CA VAL A 136 -3.59 -16.71 -16.74
C VAL A 136 -3.81 -15.72 -15.60
N LEU A 137 -3.04 -14.63 -15.57
CA LEU A 137 -3.18 -13.61 -14.53
C LEU A 137 -4.50 -12.86 -14.70
N GLU A 138 -4.81 -12.38 -15.90
CA GLU A 138 -6.09 -11.72 -16.18
C GLU A 138 -7.27 -12.67 -15.92
N ARG A 139 -7.15 -13.94 -16.32
CA ARG A 139 -8.20 -14.94 -16.07
C ARG A 139 -8.41 -15.18 -14.58
N THR A 140 -7.33 -15.31 -13.81
CA THR A 140 -7.42 -15.47 -12.34
C THR A 140 -7.98 -14.21 -11.67
N GLN A 141 -7.61 -13.01 -12.16
CA GLN A 141 -8.21 -11.76 -11.69
C GLN A 141 -9.72 -11.69 -11.97
N LYS A 142 -10.22 -12.27 -13.06
CA LYS A 142 -11.67 -12.37 -13.31
C LYS A 142 -12.36 -13.23 -12.24
N VAL A 143 -11.78 -14.37 -11.86
CA VAL A 143 -12.29 -15.20 -10.76
C VAL A 143 -12.34 -14.40 -9.46
N ILE A 144 -11.27 -13.70 -9.13
CA ILE A 144 -11.21 -12.87 -7.93
C ILE A 144 -12.29 -11.78 -7.95
N LYS A 145 -12.50 -11.12 -9.09
CA LYS A 145 -13.57 -10.12 -9.24
C LYS A 145 -14.96 -10.72 -9.03
N GLU A 146 -15.20 -11.96 -9.49
CA GLU A 146 -16.45 -12.67 -9.22
C GLU A 146 -16.61 -12.98 -7.72
N ILE A 147 -15.54 -13.44 -7.03
CA ILE A 147 -15.56 -13.64 -5.57
C ILE A 147 -15.83 -12.30 -4.85
N MET A 148 -15.21 -11.21 -5.28
CA MET A 148 -15.45 -9.88 -4.72
C MET A 148 -16.90 -9.42 -4.89
N GLN A 149 -17.55 -9.73 -6.02
CA GLN A 149 -18.98 -9.44 -6.21
C GLN A 149 -19.86 -10.19 -5.20
N LEU A 150 -19.53 -11.45 -4.89
CA LEU A 150 -20.25 -12.23 -3.89
C LEU A 150 -20.13 -11.64 -2.48
N MET A 151 -18.98 -11.04 -2.16
CA MET A 151 -18.70 -10.37 -0.88
C MET A 151 -19.13 -8.89 -0.85
N ASP A 152 -19.81 -8.41 -1.90
CA ASP A 152 -20.12 -6.99 -2.11
C ASP A 152 -18.90 -6.06 -1.86
N ALA A 153 -17.71 -6.50 -2.31
CA ALA A 153 -16.45 -5.85 -2.04
C ALA A 153 -15.98 -4.98 -3.21
N GLU A 154 -15.47 -3.78 -2.90
CA GLU A 154 -14.93 -2.83 -3.88
C GLU A 154 -13.58 -2.30 -3.40
N GLY A 155 -12.58 -2.21 -4.28
CA GLY A 155 -11.25 -1.75 -3.88
C GLY A 155 -10.11 -2.16 -4.81
N LEU A 156 -8.92 -2.24 -4.20
CA LEU A 156 -7.68 -2.66 -4.85
C LEU A 156 -7.56 -4.20 -4.84
N VAL A 157 -7.09 -4.77 -5.94
CA VAL A 157 -6.62 -6.16 -6.04
C VAL A 157 -5.21 -6.15 -6.59
N ALA A 158 -4.21 -6.57 -5.83
CA ALA A 158 -2.81 -6.60 -6.22
C ALA A 158 -2.29 -8.04 -6.26
N TYR A 159 -1.66 -8.39 -7.37
CA TYR A 159 -1.01 -9.69 -7.55
C TYR A 159 0.42 -9.66 -7.03
N HIS A 160 0.76 -10.64 -6.21
CA HIS A 160 2.06 -10.84 -5.60
C HIS A 160 2.64 -12.16 -6.12
N PRO A 161 3.69 -12.13 -6.96
CA PRO A 161 4.24 -13.33 -7.61
C PRO A 161 5.13 -14.18 -6.70
N TRP A 162 5.58 -13.62 -5.57
CA TRP A 162 6.60 -14.22 -4.70
C TRP A 162 6.09 -14.33 -3.26
N ALA A 163 6.50 -15.39 -2.58
CA ALA A 163 6.42 -15.52 -1.12
C ALA A 163 7.80 -15.86 -0.56
N GLY A 164 8.08 -15.47 0.68
CA GLY A 164 9.27 -15.83 1.41
C GLY A 164 9.34 -17.33 1.70
N LYS A 165 10.57 -17.83 1.78
CA LYS A 165 10.85 -19.24 2.11
C LYS A 165 11.90 -19.36 3.21
N ASN A 166 11.87 -20.46 3.95
CA ASN A 166 12.88 -20.80 4.96
C ASN A 166 14.09 -21.47 4.29
N ASP A 167 15.11 -21.81 5.08
CA ASP A 167 16.29 -22.54 4.61
C ASP A 167 15.96 -23.91 3.99
N ALA A 168 14.82 -24.49 4.33
CA ALA A 168 14.31 -25.74 3.75
C ALA A 168 13.52 -25.53 2.43
N GLY A 169 13.36 -24.28 1.99
CA GLY A 169 12.59 -23.91 0.79
C GLY A 169 11.06 -23.91 1.00
N GLU A 170 10.60 -24.13 2.22
CA GLU A 170 9.18 -24.11 2.58
C GLU A 170 8.71 -22.68 2.83
N THR A 171 7.42 -22.41 2.63
CA THR A 171 6.85 -21.07 2.88
C THR A 171 7.00 -20.73 4.37
N VAL A 172 7.55 -19.57 4.71
CA VAL A 172 7.63 -19.11 6.10
C VAL A 172 6.37 -18.33 6.45
N GLY A 173 5.41 -18.98 7.13
CA GLY A 173 4.29 -18.29 7.78
C GLY A 173 3.60 -17.23 6.91
N ASP A 174 3.25 -16.09 7.52
CA ASP A 174 2.91 -14.88 6.79
C ASP A 174 4.15 -13.98 6.69
N ASP A 175 4.50 -13.48 5.50
CA ASP A 175 5.67 -12.60 5.30
C ASP A 175 5.49 -11.19 5.92
N ARG A 176 4.61 -11.04 6.91
CA ARG A 176 4.21 -9.74 7.46
C ARG A 176 5.43 -9.03 8.03
N GLY A 177 5.79 -7.93 7.37
CA GLY A 177 6.90 -7.07 7.79
C GLY A 177 8.29 -7.55 7.38
N GLU A 178 8.41 -8.66 6.66
CA GLU A 178 9.72 -9.14 6.16
C GLU A 178 10.14 -8.43 4.86
N TRP A 179 9.18 -8.00 4.04
CA TRP A 179 9.45 -7.35 2.75
C TRP A 179 10.31 -6.08 2.84
N LYS A 180 10.19 -5.29 3.92
CA LYS A 180 11.03 -4.11 4.15
C LYS A 180 12.52 -4.43 4.37
N LYS A 181 12.85 -5.69 4.67
CA LYS A 181 14.24 -6.17 4.78
C LYS A 181 14.78 -6.70 3.45
N ARG A 182 13.89 -6.94 2.49
CA ARG A 182 14.21 -7.46 1.15
C ARG A 182 14.29 -6.34 0.12
N LEU A 183 13.43 -5.35 0.26
CA LEU A 183 13.23 -4.29 -0.73
C LEU A 183 13.78 -2.95 -0.24
N PHE A 184 14.15 -2.11 -1.20
CA PHE A 184 14.49 -0.68 -1.00
C PHE A 184 15.66 -0.39 -0.05
N ASN A 185 16.52 -1.37 0.20
CA ASN A 185 17.67 -1.25 1.11
C ASN A 185 19.00 -1.53 0.41
N GLY A 186 19.08 -1.29 -0.90
CA GLY A 186 20.30 -1.44 -1.70
C GLY A 186 20.70 -2.89 -2.00
N ARG A 187 19.86 -3.86 -1.67
CA ARG A 187 20.05 -5.28 -2.01
C ARG A 187 19.82 -5.52 -3.50
N SER A 188 20.49 -6.53 -4.05
CA SER A 188 20.36 -6.97 -5.43
C SER A 188 19.38 -8.15 -5.55
N TRP A 189 18.67 -8.22 -6.68
CA TRP A 189 17.76 -9.34 -6.93
C TRP A 189 18.51 -10.67 -6.98
N GLU A 190 19.50 -10.77 -7.88
CA GLU A 190 20.18 -12.03 -8.20
C GLU A 190 21.07 -12.58 -7.08
N ASN A 191 21.69 -11.73 -6.25
CA ASN A 191 22.63 -12.20 -5.23
C ASN A 191 22.06 -12.21 -3.81
N ASP A 192 20.93 -11.55 -3.56
CA ASP A 192 20.41 -11.38 -2.20
C ASP A 192 18.97 -11.89 -2.07
N VAL A 193 18.03 -11.36 -2.85
CA VAL A 193 16.59 -11.55 -2.56
C VAL A 193 16.03 -12.82 -3.19
N LYS A 194 16.48 -13.19 -4.38
CA LYS A 194 15.99 -14.35 -5.14
C LYS A 194 16.11 -15.67 -4.36
N ASP A 195 17.13 -15.79 -3.54
CA ASP A 195 17.37 -16.97 -2.71
C ASP A 195 16.54 -17.01 -1.42
N GLU A 196 15.85 -15.94 -1.06
CA GLU A 196 14.94 -15.86 0.11
C GLU A 196 13.47 -16.05 -0.25
N VAL A 197 13.15 -16.10 -1.54
CA VAL A 197 11.77 -16.17 -2.03
C VAL A 197 11.56 -17.35 -2.96
N LYS A 198 10.29 -17.72 -3.15
CA LYS A 198 9.85 -18.70 -4.16
C LYS A 198 8.62 -18.19 -4.91
N PRO A 199 8.43 -18.64 -6.16
CA PRO A 199 7.19 -18.40 -6.88
C PRO A 199 6.00 -18.93 -6.07
N ARG A 200 5.06 -18.05 -5.76
CA ARG A 200 3.79 -18.39 -5.11
C ARG A 200 2.81 -17.25 -5.34
N GLY A 201 2.14 -17.31 -6.48
CA GLY A 201 1.17 -16.30 -6.89
C GLY A 201 0.00 -16.22 -5.91
N HIS A 202 -0.19 -15.06 -5.29
CA HIS A 202 -1.33 -14.78 -4.42
C HIS A 202 -1.79 -13.33 -4.62
N PHE A 203 -2.96 -13.00 -4.10
CA PHE A 203 -3.59 -11.70 -4.32
C PHE A 203 -3.95 -11.06 -3.00
N HIS A 204 -3.48 -9.84 -2.80
CA HIS A 204 -3.92 -9.00 -1.70
C HIS A 204 -5.00 -8.04 -2.16
N LEU A 205 -6.07 -7.98 -1.39
CA LEU A 205 -7.20 -7.12 -1.60
C LEU A 205 -7.24 -6.10 -0.47
N VAL A 206 -7.37 -4.82 -0.82
CA VAL A 206 -7.66 -3.75 0.15
C VAL A 206 -8.98 -3.11 -0.27
N VAL A 207 -10.05 -3.45 0.44
CA VAL A 207 -11.43 -3.33 -0.06
C VAL A 207 -12.39 -2.80 0.99
N ALA A 208 -13.46 -2.15 0.54
CA ALA A 208 -14.62 -1.77 1.31
C ALA A 208 -15.71 -2.82 1.10
N SER A 209 -16.22 -3.41 2.18
CA SER A 209 -17.30 -4.39 2.14
C SER A 209 -18.05 -4.44 3.48
N PRO A 210 -19.38 -4.67 3.47
CA PRO A 210 -20.14 -4.94 4.70
C PRO A 210 -19.67 -6.24 5.39
N HIS A 211 -19.21 -7.23 4.61
CA HIS A 211 -18.83 -8.53 5.14
C HIS A 211 -17.78 -9.25 4.27
N ILE A 212 -16.75 -9.77 4.93
CA ILE A 212 -15.83 -10.75 4.34
C ILE A 212 -16.03 -12.09 5.06
N PRO A 213 -16.32 -13.18 4.32
CA PRO A 213 -16.56 -14.49 4.90
C PRO A 213 -15.34 -15.00 5.67
N GLY A 214 -15.60 -15.82 6.68
CA GLY A 214 -14.59 -16.49 7.49
C GLY A 214 -15.14 -17.77 8.09
N GLY A 215 -14.32 -18.45 8.89
CA GLY A 215 -14.75 -19.65 9.62
C GLY A 215 -15.16 -20.79 8.68
N GLN A 216 -16.41 -21.26 8.81
CA GLN A 216 -16.87 -22.45 8.08
C GLN A 216 -16.94 -22.24 6.56
N VAL A 217 -17.28 -21.03 6.09
CA VAL A 217 -17.35 -20.70 4.66
C VAL A 217 -15.97 -20.83 4.01
N THR A 218 -14.96 -20.15 4.55
CA THR A 218 -13.60 -20.19 3.98
C THR A 218 -12.94 -21.55 4.15
N LYS A 219 -13.26 -22.28 5.23
CA LYS A 219 -12.85 -23.67 5.41
C LYS A 219 -13.42 -24.57 4.32
N GLN A 220 -14.72 -24.48 4.02
CA GLN A 220 -15.34 -25.29 2.98
C GLN A 220 -14.75 -24.98 1.60
N VAL A 221 -14.55 -23.69 1.26
CA VAL A 221 -13.89 -23.29 0.02
C VAL A 221 -12.50 -23.92 -0.10
N TRP A 222 -11.72 -23.91 0.97
CA TRP A 222 -10.40 -24.54 0.99
C TRP A 222 -10.47 -26.07 0.84
N GLU A 223 -11.38 -26.73 1.56
CA GLU A 223 -11.55 -28.19 1.48
C GLU A 223 -11.97 -28.66 0.08
N GLU A 224 -12.78 -27.88 -0.64
CA GLU A 224 -13.28 -28.22 -1.97
C GLU A 224 -12.35 -27.80 -3.11
N THR A 225 -11.63 -26.68 -2.98
CA THR A 225 -10.90 -26.08 -4.11
C THR A 225 -9.41 -25.87 -3.86
N GLY A 226 -8.95 -26.02 -2.61
CA GLY A 226 -7.59 -25.66 -2.19
C GLY A 226 -7.32 -24.15 -2.09
N TRP A 227 -8.26 -23.29 -2.49
CA TRP A 227 -8.09 -21.84 -2.37
C TRP A 227 -8.13 -21.40 -0.91
N ILE A 228 -7.25 -20.46 -0.58
CA ILE A 228 -7.20 -19.81 0.72
C ILE A 228 -7.87 -18.44 0.60
N ILE A 229 -8.84 -18.19 1.47
CA ILE A 229 -9.43 -16.88 1.70
C ILE A 229 -9.14 -16.52 3.15
N ASP A 230 -8.19 -15.61 3.35
CA ASP A 230 -7.76 -15.19 4.69
C ASP A 230 -7.94 -13.68 4.88
N ARG A 231 -8.59 -13.31 5.98
CA ARG A 231 -8.77 -11.90 6.35
C ARG A 231 -7.66 -11.50 7.31
N ILE A 232 -6.79 -10.61 6.85
CA ILE A 232 -5.67 -10.08 7.64
C ILE A 232 -6.22 -9.16 8.72
N THR A 233 -6.13 -9.60 9.99
CA THR A 233 -6.51 -8.80 11.16
C THR A 233 -5.30 -8.18 11.84
N LYS A 234 -5.55 -7.09 12.59
CA LYS A 234 -4.57 -6.52 13.52
C LYS A 234 -4.05 -7.61 14.45
N ARG A 235 -2.77 -7.49 14.84
CA ARG A 235 -2.18 -8.39 15.85
C ARG A 235 -2.97 -8.32 17.16
N GLY A 236 -3.00 -9.43 17.89
CA GLY A 236 -3.88 -9.63 19.05
C GLY A 236 -5.25 -10.19 18.67
N ASP A 237 -6.12 -10.40 19.66
CA ASP A 237 -7.44 -11.02 19.46
C ASP A 237 -8.47 -10.07 18.78
N SER A 238 -8.01 -9.07 18.02
CA SER A 238 -8.87 -8.13 17.30
C SER A 238 -9.56 -8.82 16.14
N LYS A 239 -10.89 -8.68 16.08
CA LYS A 239 -11.70 -9.12 14.93
C LYS A 239 -11.71 -8.11 13.78
N LYS A 240 -11.16 -6.90 13.98
CA LYS A 240 -11.08 -5.85 12.97
C LYS A 240 -9.90 -6.11 12.03
N SER A 241 -10.16 -5.96 10.73
CA SER A 241 -9.13 -6.07 9.70
C SER A 241 -8.30 -4.79 9.64
N LEU A 242 -8.91 -3.71 9.15
CA LEU A 242 -8.36 -2.36 9.15
C LEU A 242 -9.22 -1.47 10.04
N ASP A 243 -8.66 -0.38 10.55
CA ASP A 243 -9.46 0.59 11.29
C ASP A 243 -10.25 1.49 10.33
N ASP A 244 -11.52 1.71 10.65
CA ASP A 244 -12.36 2.58 9.83
C ASP A 244 -12.10 4.06 10.15
N ASP A 245 -11.78 4.35 11.42
CA ASP A 245 -11.57 5.70 11.95
C ASP A 245 -10.11 6.19 11.78
N ASN A 246 -9.18 5.29 11.45
CA ASN A 246 -7.78 5.62 11.25
C ASN A 246 -7.27 5.13 9.88
N LEU A 247 -6.95 6.08 8.99
CA LEU A 247 -6.41 5.77 7.67
C LEU A 247 -4.97 5.25 7.70
N GLU A 248 -4.24 5.32 8.83
CA GLU A 248 -2.89 4.79 8.94
C GLU A 248 -2.84 3.27 8.74
N ASP A 249 -3.82 2.51 9.21
CA ASP A 249 -3.84 1.06 8.99
C ASP A 249 -4.13 0.72 7.52
N VAL A 250 -5.02 1.49 6.89
CA VAL A 250 -5.30 1.38 5.46
C VAL A 250 -4.05 1.74 4.65
N ALA A 251 -3.39 2.84 5.00
CA ALA A 251 -2.16 3.29 4.38
C ALA A 251 -1.02 2.27 4.55
N ARG A 252 -0.90 1.66 5.73
CA ARG A 252 0.08 0.59 6.01
C ARG A 252 -0.21 -0.64 5.16
N ALA A 253 -1.48 -1.05 5.05
CA ALA A 253 -1.86 -2.18 4.20
C ALA A 253 -1.60 -1.89 2.71
N VAL A 254 -2.00 -0.72 2.20
CA VAL A 254 -1.81 -0.35 0.79
C VAL A 254 -0.32 -0.19 0.45
N THR A 255 0.47 0.50 1.28
CA THR A 255 1.92 0.64 1.05
C THR A 255 2.64 -0.70 1.14
N TYR A 256 2.25 -1.57 2.08
CA TYR A 256 2.75 -2.94 2.17
C TYR A 256 2.44 -3.71 0.88
N VAL A 257 1.18 -3.72 0.44
CA VAL A 257 0.74 -4.44 -0.77
C VAL A 257 1.45 -3.93 -2.02
N LEU A 258 1.55 -2.61 -2.21
CA LEU A 258 2.24 -2.04 -3.37
C LEU A 258 3.76 -2.27 -3.34
N SER A 259 4.37 -2.45 -2.17
CA SER A 259 5.82 -2.59 -2.06
C SER A 259 6.37 -3.82 -2.81
N HIS A 260 5.57 -4.87 -2.95
CA HIS A 260 5.97 -6.14 -3.57
C HIS A 260 4.91 -6.68 -4.54
N THR A 261 4.07 -5.80 -5.08
CA THR A 261 3.20 -6.16 -6.21
C THR A 261 4.05 -6.50 -7.43
N GLY A 262 3.63 -7.50 -8.20
CA GLY A 262 4.35 -7.90 -9.41
C GLY A 262 4.42 -6.76 -10.42
N ILE A 263 5.58 -6.60 -11.05
CA ILE A 263 5.82 -5.62 -12.11
C ILE A 263 6.06 -6.39 -13.41
N ASP A 264 5.14 -6.25 -14.36
CA ASP A 264 5.32 -6.80 -15.70
C ASP A 264 6.23 -5.89 -16.52
N THR A 265 7.45 -6.36 -16.76
CA THR A 265 8.50 -5.69 -17.54
C THR A 265 8.66 -6.29 -18.94
N ARG A 266 7.84 -7.29 -19.31
CA ARG A 266 8.00 -8.06 -20.56
C ARG A 266 7.53 -7.30 -21.80
N GLY A 267 6.70 -6.27 -21.63
CA GLY A 267 6.14 -5.47 -22.73
C GLY A 267 7.11 -4.39 -23.25
N GLU A 268 6.99 -4.04 -24.54
CA GLU A 268 7.73 -2.92 -25.12
C GLU A 268 7.18 -1.59 -24.58
N GLY A 269 8.03 -0.83 -23.87
CA GLY A 269 7.83 0.60 -23.63
C GLY A 269 7.51 1.00 -22.19
N HIS A 270 6.73 0.22 -21.44
CA HIS A 270 6.38 0.58 -20.06
C HIS A 270 6.16 -0.64 -19.16
N ASN A 271 6.74 -0.60 -17.97
CA ASN A 271 6.47 -1.56 -16.90
C ASN A 271 5.07 -1.35 -16.32
N GLN A 272 4.30 -2.42 -16.15
CA GLN A 272 2.95 -2.38 -15.61
C GLN A 272 2.91 -3.05 -14.24
N ALA A 273 2.39 -2.34 -13.23
CA ALA A 273 2.14 -2.96 -11.93
C ALA A 273 0.90 -3.86 -12.02
N ALA A 274 1.02 -5.09 -11.54
CA ALA A 274 0.02 -6.13 -11.60
C ALA A 274 -1.05 -5.96 -10.52
N TYR A 275 -1.69 -4.80 -10.48
CA TYR A 275 -2.87 -4.56 -9.68
C TYR A 275 -4.01 -4.02 -10.55
N THR A 276 -5.24 -4.33 -10.14
CA THR A 276 -6.47 -3.80 -10.73
C THR A 276 -7.32 -3.16 -9.65
N LYS A 277 -8.19 -2.26 -10.07
CA LYS A 277 -9.23 -1.67 -9.24
C LYS A 277 -10.57 -2.30 -9.59
N PHE A 278 -11.44 -2.52 -8.61
CA PHE A 278 -12.72 -3.17 -8.81
C PHE A 278 -13.83 -2.47 -8.01
N GLY A 279 -15.05 -2.44 -8.57
CA GLY A 279 -16.23 -1.88 -7.93
C GLY A 279 -16.89 -0.78 -8.74
N ARG A 280 -18.23 -0.68 -8.63
CA ARG A 280 -19.01 0.36 -9.31
C ARG A 280 -18.66 1.73 -8.75
N LEU A 281 -18.74 1.90 -7.43
CA LEU A 281 -18.42 3.15 -6.74
C LEU A 281 -16.96 3.51 -6.91
N TRP A 282 -16.08 2.50 -6.95
CA TRP A 282 -14.67 2.76 -7.21
C TRP A 282 -14.43 3.49 -8.53
N HIS A 283 -15.13 3.09 -9.60
CA HIS A 283 -14.99 3.65 -10.95
C HIS A 283 -16.00 4.77 -11.27
N ASP A 284 -16.81 5.18 -10.29
CA ASP A 284 -17.80 6.24 -10.46
C ASP A 284 -17.11 7.63 -10.43
N HIS A 285 -17.06 8.29 -11.58
CA HIS A 285 -16.44 9.61 -11.73
C HIS A 285 -17.26 10.74 -11.10
N ASP A 286 -18.53 10.49 -10.73
CA ASP A 286 -19.37 11.47 -10.03
C ASP A 286 -19.12 11.48 -8.52
N ILE A 287 -18.33 10.54 -8.01
CA ILE A 287 -17.90 10.50 -6.61
C ILE A 287 -16.54 11.20 -6.51
N ASP A 288 -16.54 12.41 -5.96
CA ASP A 288 -15.30 13.15 -5.71
C ASP A 288 -14.63 12.72 -4.40
N VAL A 289 -13.30 12.69 -4.40
CA VAL A 289 -12.52 12.62 -3.17
C VAL A 289 -12.32 14.06 -2.69
N TYR A 290 -12.94 14.42 -1.56
CA TYR A 290 -12.80 15.74 -0.98
C TYR A 290 -11.35 16.01 -0.53
N ASP A 291 -10.93 17.27 -0.60
CA ASP A 291 -9.57 17.70 -0.28
C ASP A 291 -9.17 17.37 1.16
N ASP A 292 -10.10 17.39 2.11
CA ASP A 292 -9.85 17.01 3.50
C ASP A 292 -9.55 15.51 3.63
N VAL A 293 -10.28 14.66 2.92
CA VAL A 293 -10.02 13.21 2.88
C VAL A 293 -8.68 12.93 2.20
N GLN A 294 -8.38 13.62 1.10
CA GLN A 294 -7.09 13.49 0.42
C GLN A 294 -5.93 13.90 1.34
N ARG A 295 -6.07 15.01 2.07
CA ARG A 295 -5.07 15.47 3.03
C ARG A 295 -4.86 14.44 4.15
N VAL A 296 -5.91 13.94 4.79
CA VAL A 296 -5.77 12.92 5.85
C VAL A 296 -5.11 11.63 5.32
N ALA A 297 -5.42 11.23 4.07
CA ALA A 297 -4.76 10.09 3.44
C ALA A 297 -3.27 10.35 3.16
N ASP A 298 -2.91 11.55 2.73
CA ASP A 298 -1.52 11.96 2.51
C ASP A 298 -0.72 11.92 3.82
N GLU A 299 -1.28 12.49 4.89
CA GLU A 299 -0.69 12.48 6.23
C GLU A 299 -0.49 11.04 6.72
N ALA A 300 -1.51 10.18 6.58
CA ALA A 300 -1.45 8.78 6.97
C ALA A 300 -0.39 7.99 6.19
N VAL A 301 -0.32 8.16 4.85
CA VAL A 301 0.71 7.50 4.03
C VAL A 301 2.09 8.00 4.37
N ALA A 302 2.27 9.32 4.53
CA ALA A 302 3.53 9.89 4.95
C ALA A 302 3.96 9.27 6.30
N SER A 303 3.05 9.18 7.27
CA SER A 303 3.24 8.63 8.63
C SER A 303 3.72 7.17 8.64
N VAL A 304 3.14 6.29 7.81
CA VAL A 304 3.42 4.84 7.90
C VAL A 304 4.40 4.32 6.86
N ALA A 305 4.59 5.03 5.74
CA ALA A 305 5.41 4.52 4.63
C ALA A 305 6.88 4.25 5.01
N PRO A 306 7.60 5.12 5.75
CA PRO A 306 8.98 4.84 6.12
C PRO A 306 9.16 3.52 6.87
N GLN A 307 8.28 3.28 7.85
CA GLN A 307 8.29 2.07 8.67
C GLN A 307 7.90 0.82 7.86
N THR A 308 6.93 0.98 6.96
CA THR A 308 6.40 -0.12 6.14
C THR A 308 7.37 -0.53 5.04
N LEU A 309 8.06 0.45 4.45
CA LEU A 309 8.99 0.25 3.33
C LEU A 309 10.44 0.07 3.78
N GLY A 310 10.76 0.33 5.05
CA GLY A 310 12.13 0.21 5.57
C GLY A 310 13.07 1.29 5.05
N ILE A 311 12.54 2.48 4.77
CA ILE A 311 13.31 3.62 4.24
C ILE A 311 13.45 4.71 5.30
N ASP A 312 14.45 5.58 5.12
CA ASP A 312 14.62 6.76 5.94
C ASP A 312 13.39 7.69 5.81
N PRO A 313 12.73 8.11 6.90
CA PRO A 313 11.66 9.10 6.85
C PRO A 313 12.01 10.36 6.06
N ASP A 314 13.27 10.78 6.09
CA ASP A 314 13.75 12.01 5.44
C ASP A 314 13.85 11.88 3.94
N SER A 315 13.84 10.66 3.42
CA SER A 315 13.81 10.41 1.98
C SER A 315 12.45 10.75 1.34
N ILE A 316 11.39 10.88 2.15
CA ILE A 316 10.01 11.10 1.67
C ILE A 316 9.22 12.13 2.47
N ARG A 317 9.81 12.78 3.50
CA ARG A 317 9.16 13.80 4.32
C ARG A 317 10.01 15.06 4.41
N CYS A 318 9.33 16.18 4.50
CA CYS A 318 9.97 17.43 4.89
C CYS A 318 10.16 17.46 6.41
N LYS A 319 11.35 17.90 6.85
CA LYS A 319 11.61 18.31 8.23
C LYS A 319 11.90 19.81 8.23
N ARG A 320 11.32 20.53 9.19
CA ARG A 320 11.63 21.94 9.40
C ARG A 320 12.02 22.20 10.85
N GLU A 321 12.89 23.18 11.03
CA GLU A 321 13.10 23.79 12.33
C GLU A 321 11.84 24.59 12.69
N VAL A 322 11.29 24.34 13.87
CA VAL A 322 10.18 25.15 14.39
C VAL A 322 10.76 26.17 15.36
N LYS A 323 10.59 27.46 15.05
CA LYS A 323 11.01 28.54 15.94
C LYS A 323 10.21 28.46 17.25
N GLU A 324 10.83 28.80 18.38
CA GLU A 324 10.17 28.69 19.70
C GLU A 324 8.84 29.47 19.77
N GLU A 325 8.72 30.55 18.99
CA GLU A 325 7.55 31.42 18.93
C GLU A 325 6.33 30.75 18.26
N ASP A 326 6.56 29.75 17.41
CA ASP A 326 5.51 28.98 16.72
C ASP A 326 5.12 27.71 17.49
N ARG A 327 5.61 27.53 18.72
CA ARG A 327 5.25 26.42 19.59
C ARG A 327 3.80 26.58 20.05
N VAL A 328 2.89 25.98 19.30
CA VAL A 328 1.58 25.61 19.84
C VAL A 328 1.84 24.43 20.77
N ASP A 329 1.40 24.53 22.03
CA ASP A 329 1.49 23.46 23.04
C ASP A 329 0.50 22.36 22.68
N ASP A 330 0.75 21.71 21.54
CA ASP A 330 0.01 20.54 21.10
C ASP A 330 0.59 19.39 21.91
N GLY A 331 -0.11 19.03 22.99
CA GLY A 331 0.15 17.84 23.80
C GLY A 331 -0.05 16.55 23.00
N ILE A 332 0.76 16.38 21.95
CA ILE A 332 0.83 15.20 21.11
C ILE A 332 1.52 14.12 21.93
N ASP A 333 0.74 13.10 22.28
CA ASP A 333 1.21 11.82 22.77
C ASP A 333 2.30 11.31 21.83
N THR A 334 3.55 11.38 22.28
CA THR A 334 4.65 10.63 21.69
C THR A 334 4.31 9.16 21.82
N TYR A 335 3.81 8.58 20.73
CA TYR A 335 3.54 7.17 20.60
C TYR A 335 4.83 6.39 20.88
N GLU A 336 4.87 5.69 22.01
CA GLU A 336 5.92 4.73 22.34
C GLU A 336 5.87 3.63 21.27
N GLY A 337 6.79 3.68 20.33
CA GLY A 337 6.96 2.61 19.36
C GLY A 337 7.29 1.32 20.11
N ASP A 338 6.52 0.27 19.86
CA ASP A 338 6.81 -1.11 20.26
C ASP A 338 8.19 -1.50 19.72
N THR A 339 9.22 -1.21 20.51
CA THR A 339 10.56 -1.79 20.35
C THR A 339 10.56 -3.11 21.09
N ASP A 340 10.47 -4.19 20.32
CA ASP A 340 10.60 -5.55 20.81
C ASP A 340 12.02 -5.78 21.39
N GLY A 341 12.15 -5.64 22.71
CA GLY A 341 12.96 -6.50 23.58
C GLY A 341 14.50 -6.42 23.56
N SER A 342 15.03 -5.97 24.71
CA SER A 342 16.11 -6.57 25.54
C SER A 342 17.31 -5.68 25.82
N GLY A 343 17.32 -5.05 27.00
CA GLY A 343 18.48 -4.39 27.59
C GLY A 343 18.26 -4.02 29.05
N ASP A 344 18.71 -4.88 29.95
CA ASP A 344 18.93 -4.62 31.38
C ASP A 344 20.09 -3.63 31.54
N GLY A 345 19.88 -2.51 32.26
CA GLY A 345 20.91 -1.49 32.42
C GLY A 345 20.54 -0.38 33.40
N SER A 346 21.21 -0.41 34.55
CA SER A 346 21.20 0.53 35.68
C SER A 346 21.14 2.02 35.33
N GLY A 347 20.39 2.75 36.17
CA GLY A 347 20.22 4.19 36.09
C GLY A 347 21.46 5.01 36.41
N ASP A 348 21.42 6.25 35.93
CA ASP A 348 22.24 7.37 36.35
C ASP A 348 21.40 8.65 36.31
N GLU A 349 21.59 9.50 37.31
CA GLU A 349 20.96 10.82 37.49
C GLU A 349 21.43 11.78 36.39
N LEU A 350 20.50 12.28 35.57
CA LEU A 350 20.79 13.25 34.51
C LEU A 350 20.73 14.69 35.04
N GLU A 351 21.91 15.31 35.13
CA GLU A 351 22.11 16.76 35.16
C GLU A 351 21.52 17.37 33.88
N ALA A 352 20.64 18.37 34.05
CA ALA A 352 20.01 19.09 32.95
C ALA A 352 21.01 20.05 32.29
N ASP A 353 21.70 19.58 31.26
CA ASP A 353 22.48 20.42 30.34
C ASP A 353 21.51 21.23 29.46
N GLY A 354 21.49 22.55 29.66
CA GLY A 354 20.68 23.52 28.93
C GLY A 354 21.18 23.77 27.51
N THR A 355 21.36 22.71 26.73
CA THR A 355 21.60 22.82 25.29
C THR A 355 20.29 23.19 24.61
N ASN A 356 20.30 24.31 23.89
CA ASN A 356 19.17 24.81 23.12
C ASN A 356 19.01 23.94 21.86
N GLU A 357 18.64 22.66 22.05
CA GLU A 357 18.44 21.72 20.94
C GLU A 357 17.27 22.20 20.08
N VAL A 358 17.59 22.51 18.82
CA VAL A 358 16.58 22.91 17.84
C VAL A 358 15.72 21.68 17.54
N ARG A 359 14.45 21.72 17.96
CA ARG A 359 13.49 20.64 17.71
C ARG A 359 13.04 20.68 16.25
N MET A 360 13.44 19.67 15.49
CA MET A 360 12.92 19.43 14.15
C MET A 360 11.52 18.84 14.25
N VAL A 361 10.56 19.42 13.50
CA VAL A 361 9.21 18.85 13.37
C VAL A 361 9.03 18.33 11.95
N ALA A 362 8.52 17.11 11.84
CA ALA A 362 8.17 16.53 10.55
C ALA A 362 6.90 17.22 10.00
N CYS A 363 7.01 17.76 8.78
CA CYS A 363 5.89 18.19 7.97
C CYS A 363 5.08 16.94 7.58
N SER A 364 3.76 17.04 7.59
CA SER A 364 2.89 15.96 7.11
C SER A 364 2.61 16.04 5.60
N GLY A 365 2.98 17.16 4.97
CA GLY A 365 2.81 17.39 3.54
C GLY A 365 3.70 16.53 2.64
N GLU A 366 3.30 16.47 1.37
CA GLU A 366 4.03 15.77 0.32
C GLU A 366 5.30 16.49 -0.10
N VAL A 367 6.38 15.73 -0.34
CA VAL A 367 7.54 16.27 -1.07
C VAL A 367 7.25 16.27 -2.57
N ARG A 368 7.17 17.46 -3.16
CA ARG A 368 6.89 17.73 -4.58
C ARG A 368 8.11 18.28 -5.29
N ASP A 369 8.21 18.02 -6.59
CA ASP A 369 9.24 18.61 -7.45
C ASP A 369 8.95 20.11 -7.60
N ILE A 370 9.98 20.97 -7.66
CA ILE A 370 9.78 22.41 -7.86
C ILE A 370 8.94 22.74 -9.10
N GLY A 371 8.94 21.88 -10.13
CA GLY A 371 8.06 21.97 -11.30
C GLY A 371 6.56 21.99 -10.98
N ASP A 372 6.15 21.41 -9.85
CA ASP A 372 4.75 21.39 -9.39
C ASP A 372 4.38 22.67 -8.60
N ALA A 373 5.34 23.56 -8.31
CA ALA A 373 5.10 24.76 -7.48
C ALA A 373 4.00 25.69 -8.01
N PRO A 374 3.82 25.92 -9.33
CA PRO A 374 2.76 26.80 -9.83
C PRO A 374 1.36 26.45 -9.33
N GLU A 375 1.03 25.17 -9.19
CA GLU A 375 -0.27 24.71 -8.69
C GLU A 375 -0.59 25.24 -7.27
N PHE A 376 0.46 25.41 -6.45
CA PHE A 376 0.36 25.91 -5.07
C PHE A 376 0.52 27.42 -5.00
N LEU A 377 1.38 28.00 -5.84
CA LEU A 377 1.64 29.43 -5.86
C LEU A 377 0.47 30.23 -6.47
N GLU A 378 -0.38 29.60 -7.26
CA GLU A 378 -1.62 30.19 -7.77
C GLU A 378 -2.77 30.16 -6.74
N ASP A 379 -2.74 29.22 -5.79
CA ASP A 379 -3.71 29.10 -4.70
C ASP A 379 -3.45 30.14 -3.59
N GLU A 380 -4.32 31.15 -3.50
CA GLU A 380 -4.25 32.19 -2.47
C GLU A 380 -4.49 31.64 -1.05
N ASP A 381 -5.41 30.69 -0.89
CA ASP A 381 -5.72 30.10 0.41
C ASP A 381 -4.55 29.24 0.91
N TRP A 382 -3.90 28.50 0.02
CA TRP A 382 -2.67 27.77 0.36
C TRP A 382 -1.54 28.74 0.77
N ARG A 383 -1.26 29.76 -0.05
CA ARG A 383 -0.18 30.73 0.25
C ARG A 383 -0.37 31.45 1.58
N ASN A 384 -1.62 31.71 1.96
CA ASN A 384 -1.94 32.36 3.22
C ASN A 384 -1.73 31.43 4.43
N ARG A 385 -1.82 30.10 4.25
CA ARG A 385 -1.68 29.11 5.33
C ARG A 385 -0.28 28.51 5.43
N ALA A 386 0.43 28.35 4.32
CA ALA A 386 1.73 27.68 4.26
C ALA A 386 2.84 28.56 4.88
N PRO A 387 3.49 28.14 5.99
CA PRO A 387 4.45 28.98 6.71
C PRO A 387 5.68 29.41 5.89
N CYS A 388 6.08 28.62 4.90
CA CYS A 388 7.21 28.84 4.01
C CYS A 388 6.77 29.18 2.57
N ALA A 389 5.55 29.68 2.35
CA ALA A 389 5.09 30.05 1.00
C ALA A 389 6.04 31.04 0.29
N ARG A 390 6.62 31.99 1.04
CA ARG A 390 7.60 32.95 0.51
C ARG A 390 8.89 32.28 0.02
N GLU A 391 9.36 31.29 0.78
CA GLU A 391 10.56 30.52 0.45
C GLU A 391 10.34 29.76 -0.87
N LEU A 392 9.17 29.14 -1.03
CA LEU A 392 8.79 28.48 -2.29
C LEU A 392 8.75 29.45 -3.48
N ILE A 393 8.20 30.65 -3.30
CA ILE A 393 8.16 31.67 -4.36
C ILE A 393 9.58 32.04 -4.81
N GLU A 394 10.48 32.29 -3.85
CA GLU A 394 11.87 32.65 -4.14
C GLU A 394 12.59 31.52 -4.87
N ALA A 395 12.46 30.27 -4.39
CA ALA A 395 13.06 29.10 -5.02
C ALA A 395 12.50 28.82 -6.43
N TRP A 396 11.20 29.01 -6.64
CA TRP A 396 10.57 28.86 -7.96
C TRP A 396 11.09 29.89 -8.96
N LEU A 397 11.18 31.16 -8.56
CA LEU A 397 11.70 32.23 -9.42
C LEU A 397 13.17 32.00 -9.77
N GLU A 398 14.00 31.58 -8.81
CA GLU A 398 15.39 31.22 -9.07
C GLU A 398 15.50 30.03 -10.05
N TRP A 399 14.62 29.03 -9.91
CA TRP A 399 14.56 27.89 -10.81
C TRP A 399 14.12 28.26 -12.23
N GLU A 400 13.13 29.16 -12.37
CA GLU A 400 12.62 29.65 -13.66
C GLU A 400 13.63 30.57 -14.37
N GLU A 401 14.30 31.47 -13.64
CA GLU A 401 15.33 32.37 -14.20
C GLU A 401 16.61 31.62 -14.62
N GLY A 402 16.87 30.45 -14.03
CA GLY A 402 18.01 29.60 -14.34
C GLY A 402 17.92 28.81 -15.65
N ASP A 403 16.92 29.06 -16.52
CA ASP A 403 16.55 28.24 -17.70
C ASP A 403 16.19 26.78 -17.35
N GLY A 404 15.79 26.52 -16.09
CA GLY A 404 15.81 25.17 -15.53
C GLY A 404 17.25 24.68 -15.31
N TRP A 405 17.49 23.93 -14.23
CA TRP A 405 18.83 23.52 -13.82
C TRP A 405 19.74 23.09 -15.00
N PRO A 406 20.98 23.60 -15.12
CA PRO A 406 21.85 23.37 -16.26
C PRO A 406 22.27 21.90 -16.33
N GLY A 407 21.56 21.10 -17.13
CA GLY A 407 21.82 19.67 -17.31
C GLY A 407 20.68 18.84 -17.93
N GLY A 408 19.55 19.45 -18.30
CA GLY A 408 18.45 18.80 -19.02
C GLY A 408 18.73 18.46 -20.47
#